data_AF-A0A392NBL4-F1
#
_entry.id   AF-A0A392NBL4-F1
#
_cell.length_a   1.000
_cell.length_b   1.000
_cell.length_c   1.000
_cell.angle_alpha   90.00
_cell.angle_beta   90.00
_cell.angle_gamma   90.00
#
_symmetry.space_group_name_H-M   'P 1'
#
loop_
_entity.id
_entity.type
_entity.pdbx_description
1 polymer ?
#
loop_
_entity_poly.entity_id
_entity_poly.type
_entity_poly.pdbx_seq_one_letter_code
_entity_poly.pdbx_strand_id
1 'polypeptide(L)'
;MRSSLLNKLWMIFGPKPKLNWLILSVITVLALITLFGSSSSNAIDSSPRRPASLIYTNYRRIKERVAVDYLELKSVSSGGSRQKELGLCGKERENYVPCHNVTANLLSGFEQGEELDRHCKLLTEEDRCLVRPPKEYKIPLRWPSGRDIIWSGNVKITKDQFLSSGSMTK
;
A
#
# COMPACT_ATOMS: atom_id res chain seq x y z
N MET A 1 34.81 -23.84 60.62
CA MET A 1 33.35 -23.96 60.63
C MET A 1 32.74 -22.56 60.63
N ARG A 2 32.03 -22.27 59.53
CA ARG A 2 30.91 -21.33 59.35
C ARG A 2 31.02 -19.86 59.81
N SER A 3 31.28 -19.03 58.79
CA SER A 3 30.34 -17.99 58.32
C SER A 3 30.36 -16.62 59.02
N SER A 4 31.48 -15.92 58.84
CA SER A 4 31.57 -14.46 58.71
C SER A 4 31.06 -14.05 57.32
N LEU A 5 29.91 -13.35 57.20
CA LEU A 5 29.57 -12.57 55.99
C LEU A 5 28.27 -11.72 56.05
N LEU A 6 27.84 -11.16 57.19
CA LEU A 6 26.61 -10.33 57.20
C LEU A 6 26.61 -9.03 58.01
N ASN A 7 27.70 -8.64 58.69
CA ASN A 7 27.71 -7.41 59.50
C ASN A 7 28.75 -6.38 59.05
N LYS A 8 28.79 -6.08 57.73
CA LYS A 8 29.68 -5.01 57.24
C LYS A 8 29.18 -4.26 56.02
N LEU A 9 27.87 -4.07 55.93
CA LEU A 9 27.27 -3.01 55.12
C LEU A 9 26.35 -2.22 56.05
N TRP A 10 26.41 -0.90 55.94
CA TRP A 10 25.80 0.11 56.82
C TRP A 10 26.76 0.59 57.90
N MET A 11 26.81 1.91 58.06
CA MET A 11 27.76 2.72 58.84
C MET A 11 28.97 3.24 58.05
N ILE A 12 28.69 3.94 56.95
CA ILE A 12 29.44 5.16 56.60
C ILE A 12 28.43 6.31 56.61
N PHE A 13 28.11 6.80 57.81
CA PHE A 13 27.47 8.10 57.97
C PHE A 13 28.55 9.17 57.76
N GLY A 14 28.67 9.65 56.52
CA GLY A 14 29.45 10.85 56.20
C GLY A 14 28.79 12.11 56.80
N PRO A 15 29.52 13.24 56.89
CA PRO A 15 28.97 14.48 57.43
C PRO A 15 27.74 14.89 56.62
N LYS A 16 26.62 15.14 57.32
CA LYS A 16 25.34 15.55 56.73
C LYS A 16 25.60 16.63 55.67
N PRO A 17 25.19 16.42 54.40
CA PRO A 17 25.35 17.46 53.40
C PRO A 17 24.59 18.69 53.91
N LYS A 18 25.26 19.84 54.00
CA LYS A 18 24.59 21.09 54.38
C LYS A 18 23.42 21.26 53.42
N LEU A 19 22.23 21.60 53.95
CA LEU A 19 21.00 21.75 53.18
C LEU A 19 21.22 22.59 51.90
N ASN A 20 22.09 23.60 51.97
CA ASN A 20 22.55 24.39 50.82
C ASN A 20 23.14 23.59 49.66
N TRP A 21 23.90 22.52 49.92
CA TRP A 21 24.51 21.71 48.88
C TRP A 21 23.48 20.82 48.18
N LEU A 22 22.49 20.31 48.93
CA LEU A 22 21.34 19.62 48.36
C LEU A 22 20.51 20.60 47.50
N ILE A 23 20.25 21.81 47.99
CA ILE A 23 19.54 22.85 47.23
C ILE A 23 20.30 23.19 45.93
N LEU A 24 21.62 23.38 45.99
CA LEU A 24 22.45 23.64 44.81
C LEU A 24 22.39 22.50 43.79
N SER A 25 22.39 21.24 44.25
CA SER A 25 22.26 20.07 43.37
C SER A 25 20.89 19.97 42.68
N VAL A 26 19.82 20.38 43.36
CA VAL A 26 18.47 20.39 42.78
C VAL A 26 18.33 21.52 41.75
N ILE A 27 18.90 22.70 42.03
CA ILE A 27 18.88 23.84 41.11
C ILE A 27 19.66 23.53 39.83
N THR A 28 20.82 22.88 39.93
CA THR A 28 21.60 22.50 38.75
C THR A 28 20.89 21.44 37.90
N VAL A 29 20.21 20.47 38.53
CA VAL A 29 19.39 19.48 37.80
C VAL A 29 18.21 20.15 37.10
N LEU A 30 17.49 21.08 37.74
CA LEU A 30 16.41 21.84 37.12
C LEU A 30 16.89 22.69 35.94
N ALA A 31 18.04 23.35 36.09
CA ALA A 31 18.66 24.12 35.01
C ALA A 31 19.01 23.22 33.80
N LEU A 32 19.56 22.03 34.04
CA LEU A 32 19.84 21.05 32.99
C LEU A 32 18.55 20.55 32.32
N ILE A 33 17.46 20.33 33.07
CA ILE A 33 16.16 19.96 32.50
C ILE A 33 15.61 21.09 31.62
N THR A 34 15.80 22.36 31.98
CA THR A 34 15.37 23.49 31.13
C THR A 34 16.26 23.70 29.90
N LEU A 35 17.57 23.42 30.00
CA LEU A 35 18.53 23.56 28.91
C LEU A 35 18.47 22.41 27.91
N PHE A 36 18.27 21.18 28.37
CA PHE A 36 18.12 19.98 27.52
C PHE A 36 16.66 19.62 27.22
N GLY A 37 15.70 20.24 27.91
CA GLY A 37 14.27 20.09 27.70
C GLY A 37 13.77 20.91 26.52
N SER A 38 14.38 20.76 25.35
CA SER A 38 13.71 21.14 24.10
C SER A 38 12.80 20.01 23.66
N SER A 39 11.54 20.07 24.09
CA SER A 39 10.45 19.32 23.45
C SER A 39 9.53 20.31 22.76
N SER A 40 9.58 20.23 21.43
CA SER A 40 8.53 20.57 20.46
C SER A 40 7.26 21.18 21.05
N SER A 41 6.99 22.43 20.69
CA SER A 41 5.66 23.03 20.78
C SER A 41 4.68 22.20 19.94
N ASN A 42 3.96 21.28 20.58
CA ASN A 42 2.78 20.68 19.97
C ASN A 42 1.61 21.64 20.20
N ALA A 43 1.29 22.42 19.17
CA ALA A 43 0.03 23.15 19.10
C ALA A 43 -1.11 22.13 19.27
N ILE A 44 -1.91 22.30 20.33
CA ILE A 44 -3.13 21.52 20.53
C ILE A 44 -4.21 22.21 19.70
N ASP A 45 -4.46 21.71 18.50
CA ASP A 45 -5.70 21.98 17.78
C ASP A 45 -6.81 21.09 18.38
N SER A 46 -7.92 21.70 18.77
CA SER A 46 -9.02 21.03 19.46
C SER A 46 -9.83 20.18 18.47
N SER A 47 -9.37 18.96 18.19
CA SER A 47 -10.15 17.92 17.50
C SER A 47 -10.75 16.95 18.53
N PRO A 48 -12.01 16.50 18.37
CA PRO A 48 -12.72 15.78 19.42
C PRO A 48 -12.04 14.45 19.75
N ARG A 49 -11.76 14.23 21.05
CA ARG A 49 -11.19 12.99 21.60
C ARG A 49 -12.06 11.79 21.22
N ARG A 50 -11.67 11.07 20.17
CA ARG A 50 -12.17 9.71 19.91
C ARG A 50 -11.59 8.79 20.99
N PRO A 51 -12.40 7.94 21.66
CA PRO A 51 -11.92 7.09 22.75
C PRO A 51 -10.81 6.14 22.26
N ALA A 52 -9.69 6.12 22.97
CA ALA A 52 -8.47 5.36 22.65
C ALA A 52 -8.69 3.84 22.50
N SER A 53 -9.80 3.32 23.03
CA SER A 53 -10.19 1.91 22.92
C SER A 53 -10.53 1.47 21.48
N LEU A 54 -10.99 2.39 20.62
CA LEU A 54 -11.28 2.08 19.21
C LEU A 54 -10.03 2.11 18.31
N ILE A 55 -8.93 2.71 18.78
CA ILE A 55 -7.64 2.77 18.05
C ILE A 55 -6.80 1.51 18.36
N TYR A 56 -6.84 1.03 19.61
CA TYR A 56 -6.01 -0.09 20.07
C TYR A 56 -6.38 -1.44 19.41
N THR A 57 -7.66 -1.66 19.08
CA THR A 57 -8.09 -2.88 18.36
C THR A 57 -7.71 -2.88 16.88
N ASN A 58 -7.39 -1.70 16.32
CA ASN A 58 -6.98 -1.54 14.92
C ASN A 58 -5.47 -1.70 14.74
N TYR A 59 -4.66 -1.23 15.69
CA TYR A 59 -3.19 -1.32 15.60
C TYR A 59 -2.69 -2.76 15.41
N ARG A 60 -3.28 -3.72 16.14
CA ARG A 60 -2.91 -5.14 16.01
C ARG A 60 -3.17 -5.67 14.59
N ARG A 61 -4.35 -5.40 14.03
CA ARG A 61 -4.72 -5.82 12.67
C ARG A 61 -3.90 -5.13 11.59
N ILE A 62 -3.60 -3.85 11.76
CA ILE A 62 -2.75 -3.09 10.83
C ILE A 62 -1.33 -3.68 10.86
N LYS A 63 -0.79 -3.96 12.05
CA LYS A 63 0.54 -4.55 12.18
C LYS A 63 0.62 -5.94 11.55
N GLU A 64 -0.43 -6.75 11.72
CA GLU A 64 -0.55 -8.06 11.07
C GLU A 64 -0.63 -7.92 9.54
N ARG A 65 -1.45 -7.01 9.02
CA ARG A 65 -1.51 -6.72 7.56
C ARG A 65 -0.17 -6.27 7.01
N VAL A 66 0.49 -5.31 7.65
CA VAL A 66 1.81 -4.82 7.22
C VAL A 66 2.86 -5.93 7.25
N ALA A 67 2.82 -6.82 8.24
CA ALA A 67 3.73 -7.97 8.29
C ALA A 67 3.47 -8.95 7.13
N VAL A 68 2.20 -9.20 6.79
CA VAL A 68 1.82 -10.04 5.64
C VAL A 68 2.25 -9.39 4.32
N ASP A 69 1.90 -8.13 4.11
CA ASP A 69 2.27 -7.37 2.91
C ASP A 69 3.81 -7.32 2.75
N TYR A 70 4.55 -7.11 3.84
CA TYR A 70 6.01 -7.12 3.83
C TYR A 70 6.59 -8.49 3.46
N LEU A 71 6.01 -9.58 3.98
CA LEU A 71 6.43 -10.94 3.61
C LEU A 71 6.12 -11.25 2.14
N GLU A 72 4.98 -10.77 1.62
CA GLU A 72 4.62 -10.88 0.22
C GLU A 72 5.62 -10.11 -0.66
N LEU A 73 5.90 -8.84 -0.34
CA LEU A 73 6.89 -8.02 -1.05
C LEU A 73 8.28 -8.65 -1.01
N LYS A 74 8.69 -9.21 0.14
CA LYS A 74 9.96 -9.91 0.28
C LYS A 74 10.00 -11.18 -0.58
N SER A 75 8.89 -11.91 -0.68
CA SER A 75 8.79 -13.11 -1.51
C SER A 75 8.90 -12.77 -3.00
N VAL A 76 8.29 -11.66 -3.43
CA VAL A 76 8.39 -11.12 -4.80
C VAL A 76 9.81 -10.63 -5.09
N SER A 77 10.42 -9.89 -4.16
CA SER A 77 11.79 -9.36 -4.31
C SER A 77 12.85 -10.45 -4.28
N SER A 78 12.63 -11.54 -3.53
CA SER A 78 13.57 -12.66 -3.43
C SER A 78 13.41 -13.68 -4.56
N GLY A 79 12.55 -13.41 -5.55
CA GLY A 79 12.27 -14.32 -6.66
C GLY A 79 11.63 -15.65 -6.23
N GLY A 80 11.00 -15.68 -5.05
CA GLY A 80 10.40 -16.88 -4.46
C GLY A 80 9.13 -17.35 -5.19
N SER A 81 8.44 -16.44 -5.89
CA SER A 81 7.64 -16.84 -7.03
C SER A 81 8.57 -16.92 -8.23
N ARG A 82 8.81 -18.13 -8.75
CA ARG A 82 9.23 -18.26 -10.15
C ARG A 82 8.16 -17.52 -10.93
N GLN A 83 8.43 -16.30 -11.37
CA GLN A 83 7.57 -15.63 -12.33
C GLN A 83 7.52 -16.60 -13.49
N LYS A 84 6.44 -17.38 -13.60
CA LYS A 84 6.24 -18.29 -14.71
C LYS A 84 6.25 -17.37 -15.92
N GLU A 85 7.31 -17.44 -16.69
CA GLU A 85 7.46 -16.63 -17.88
C GLU A 85 6.25 -16.92 -18.75
N LEU A 86 5.38 -15.92 -18.85
CA LEU A 86 4.12 -16.08 -19.56
C LEU A 86 4.47 -16.11 -21.05
N GLY A 87 4.05 -17.17 -21.74
CA GLY A 87 4.20 -17.26 -23.18
C GLY A 87 3.42 -16.13 -23.88
N LEU A 88 3.77 -15.88 -25.14
CA LEU A 88 3.02 -14.94 -25.97
C LEU A 88 1.70 -15.58 -26.40
N CYS A 89 0.61 -14.83 -26.31
CA CYS A 89 -0.68 -15.26 -26.84
C CYS A 89 -0.64 -15.36 -28.37
N GLY A 90 -1.53 -16.17 -28.95
CA GLY A 90 -1.85 -16.12 -30.36
C GLY A 90 -2.62 -14.84 -30.73
N LYS A 91 -2.85 -14.64 -32.04
CA LYS A 91 -3.50 -13.42 -32.57
C LYS A 91 -4.98 -13.34 -32.19
N GLU A 92 -5.62 -14.48 -31.95
CA GLU A 92 -7.01 -14.59 -31.51
C GLU A 92 -7.29 -13.88 -30.19
N ARG A 93 -6.26 -13.75 -29.33
CA ARG A 93 -6.38 -13.10 -28.02
C ARG A 93 -6.35 -11.57 -28.07
N GLU A 94 -5.95 -10.98 -29.19
CA GLU A 94 -5.77 -9.51 -29.28
C GLU A 94 -7.09 -8.75 -29.07
N ASN A 95 -8.21 -9.32 -29.55
CA ASN A 95 -9.55 -8.74 -29.43
C ASN A 95 -10.48 -9.62 -28.58
N TYR A 96 -9.93 -10.55 -27.80
CA TYR A 96 -10.74 -11.47 -27.01
C TYR A 96 -11.39 -10.71 -25.85
N VAL A 97 -12.72 -10.74 -25.79
CA VAL A 97 -13.49 -10.19 -24.67
C VAL A 97 -13.99 -11.37 -23.84
N PRO A 98 -13.48 -11.56 -22.61
CA PRO A 98 -14.00 -12.57 -21.70
C PRO A 98 -15.51 -12.41 -21.52
N CYS A 99 -16.23 -13.53 -21.41
CA CYS A 99 -17.67 -13.56 -21.18
C CYS A 99 -18.58 -12.97 -22.27
N HIS A 100 -18.07 -12.59 -23.45
CA HIS A 100 -18.89 -12.03 -24.54
C HIS A 100 -19.67 -13.10 -25.36
N ASN A 101 -19.63 -14.38 -24.99
CA ASN A 101 -20.34 -15.41 -25.74
C ASN A 101 -21.82 -15.48 -25.32
N VAL A 102 -22.65 -14.66 -25.97
CA VAL A 102 -24.10 -14.57 -25.72
C VAL A 102 -24.77 -15.94 -25.77
N THR A 103 -24.47 -16.75 -26.79
CA THR A 103 -25.05 -18.10 -26.91
C THR A 103 -24.70 -18.99 -25.73
N ALA A 104 -23.44 -18.98 -25.28
CA ALA A 104 -23.03 -19.75 -24.11
C ALA A 104 -23.63 -19.21 -22.80
N ASN A 105 -23.83 -17.90 -22.69
CA ASN A 105 -24.46 -17.27 -21.54
C ASN A 105 -25.95 -17.66 -21.45
N LEU A 106 -26.69 -17.61 -22.55
CA LEU A 106 -28.08 -18.08 -22.63
C LEU A 106 -28.18 -19.56 -22.22
N LEU A 107 -27.31 -20.42 -22.75
CA LEU A 107 -27.25 -21.84 -22.36
C LEU A 107 -26.90 -22.06 -20.88
N SER A 108 -26.24 -21.10 -20.24
CA SER A 108 -25.89 -21.11 -18.81
C SER A 108 -27.02 -20.57 -17.92
N GLY A 109 -28.16 -20.19 -18.52
CA GLY A 109 -29.36 -19.69 -17.83
C GLY A 109 -29.31 -18.22 -17.48
N PHE A 110 -28.50 -17.41 -18.18
CA PHE A 110 -28.63 -15.95 -18.15
C PHE A 110 -29.74 -15.51 -19.09
N GLU A 111 -30.61 -14.63 -18.64
CA GLU A 111 -31.78 -14.15 -19.38
C GLU A 111 -31.98 -12.65 -19.11
N GLN A 112 -32.87 -11.99 -19.88
CA GLN A 112 -33.29 -10.60 -19.63
C GLN A 112 -32.15 -9.56 -19.63
N GLY A 113 -31.12 -9.76 -20.46
CA GLY A 113 -29.98 -8.87 -20.60
C GLY A 113 -28.80 -9.23 -19.69
N GLU A 114 -28.95 -10.23 -18.81
CA GLU A 114 -27.83 -10.77 -18.05
C GLU A 114 -26.79 -11.46 -18.94
N GLU A 115 -27.18 -11.91 -20.13
CA GLU A 115 -26.28 -12.53 -21.11
C GLU A 115 -25.23 -11.56 -21.68
N LEU A 116 -25.43 -10.25 -21.47
CA LEU A 116 -24.50 -9.17 -21.83
C LEU A 116 -23.73 -8.63 -20.61
N ASP A 117 -23.96 -9.17 -19.41
CA ASP A 117 -23.24 -8.76 -18.22
C ASP A 117 -21.79 -9.27 -18.25
N ARG A 118 -20.92 -8.61 -17.51
CA ARG A 118 -19.50 -8.98 -17.34
C ARG A 118 -19.31 -10.30 -16.58
N HIS A 119 -20.36 -10.78 -15.91
CA HIS A 119 -20.32 -12.02 -15.15
C HIS A 119 -20.84 -13.16 -16.00
N CYS A 120 -19.97 -14.15 -16.27
CA CYS A 120 -20.40 -15.41 -16.87
C CYS A 120 -20.02 -16.58 -15.96
N LYS A 121 -20.84 -17.63 -15.95
CA LYS A 121 -20.59 -18.85 -15.17
C LYS A 121 -19.43 -19.67 -15.73
N LEU A 122 -19.12 -19.49 -17.01
CA LEU A 122 -18.05 -20.18 -17.73
C LEU A 122 -16.75 -19.37 -17.66
N LEU A 123 -16.15 -19.32 -16.48
CA LEU A 123 -14.73 -18.95 -16.38
C LEU A 123 -13.93 -20.23 -16.61
N THR A 124 -13.64 -20.52 -17.88
CA THR A 124 -12.62 -21.53 -18.19
C THR A 124 -11.30 -21.02 -17.61
N GLU A 125 -10.60 -21.84 -16.82
CA GLU A 125 -9.23 -21.54 -16.39
C GLU A 125 -8.33 -21.52 -17.63
N GLU A 126 -8.27 -20.37 -18.29
CA GLU A 126 -7.42 -20.18 -19.45
C GLU A 126 -5.99 -19.88 -19.00
N ASP A 127 -5.05 -20.50 -19.71
CA ASP A 127 -3.63 -20.23 -19.53
C ASP A 127 -3.35 -18.73 -19.69
N ARG A 128 -2.73 -18.15 -18.66
CA ARG A 128 -2.30 -16.75 -18.69
C ARG A 128 -1.20 -16.61 -19.73
N CYS A 129 -1.37 -15.68 -20.67
CA CYS A 129 -0.39 -15.36 -21.70
C CYS A 129 -0.27 -13.84 -21.89
N LEU A 130 0.81 -13.39 -22.54
CA LEU A 130 1.06 -11.99 -22.86
C LEU A 130 0.58 -11.66 -24.28
N VAL A 131 -0.37 -10.75 -24.40
CA VAL A 131 -0.82 -10.22 -25.69
C VAL A 131 0.27 -9.31 -26.26
N ARG A 132 0.60 -9.50 -27.53
CA ARG A 132 1.62 -8.68 -28.20
C ARG A 132 1.07 -7.26 -28.44
N PRO A 133 1.88 -6.21 -28.23
CA PRO A 133 1.50 -4.88 -28.65
C PRO A 133 1.39 -4.82 -30.19
N PRO A 134 0.51 -3.95 -30.73
CA PRO A 134 0.46 -3.66 -32.15
C PRO A 134 1.81 -3.18 -32.71
N LYS A 135 2.01 -3.33 -34.03
CA LYS A 135 3.28 -3.06 -34.75
C LYS A 135 3.81 -1.62 -34.59
N GLU A 136 2.97 -0.68 -34.16
CA GLU A 136 3.30 0.74 -34.03
C GLU A 136 2.81 1.32 -32.69
N TYR A 137 2.67 0.46 -31.68
CA TYR A 137 2.23 0.88 -30.36
C TYR A 137 3.18 1.92 -29.77
N LYS A 138 2.61 2.98 -29.21
CA LYS A 138 3.32 4.05 -28.51
C LYS A 138 2.75 4.22 -27.11
N ILE A 139 3.61 4.52 -26.14
CA ILE A 139 3.17 4.77 -24.76
C ILE A 139 2.32 6.06 -24.74
N PRO A 140 1.09 6.04 -24.21
CA PRO A 140 0.27 7.25 -24.08
C PRO A 140 0.94 8.31 -23.19
N LEU A 141 0.65 9.58 -23.47
CA LEU A 141 1.05 10.68 -22.61
C LEU A 141 0.36 10.55 -21.25
N ARG A 142 1.04 10.97 -20.17
CA ARG A 142 0.44 10.97 -18.83
C ARG A 142 -0.75 11.91 -18.76
N TRP A 143 -1.73 11.53 -17.93
CA TRP A 143 -2.81 12.44 -17.56
C TRP A 143 -2.26 13.63 -16.76
N PRO A 144 -2.74 14.87 -16.96
CA PRO A 144 -3.83 15.29 -17.85
C PRO A 144 -3.40 15.63 -19.30
N SER A 145 -2.09 15.73 -19.59
CA SER A 145 -1.58 16.18 -20.89
C SER A 145 -2.00 15.29 -22.06
N GLY A 146 -2.27 14.00 -21.80
CA GLY A 146 -2.76 13.05 -22.80
C GLY A 146 -4.27 13.02 -23.00
N ARG A 147 -5.05 13.93 -22.39
CA ARG A 147 -6.53 13.88 -22.46
C ARG A 147 -7.06 13.86 -23.89
N ASP A 148 -6.54 14.74 -24.73
CA ASP A 148 -7.08 15.00 -26.07
C ASP A 148 -6.19 14.42 -27.18
N ILE A 149 -5.20 13.58 -26.82
CA ILE A 149 -4.22 13.03 -27.76
C ILE A 149 -4.25 11.51 -27.71
N ILE A 150 -4.44 10.89 -28.88
CA ILE A 150 -4.38 9.44 -29.05
C ILE A 150 -3.41 9.08 -30.17
N TRP A 151 -2.58 8.06 -29.94
CA TRP A 151 -1.71 7.51 -30.97
C TRP A 151 -2.51 6.62 -31.91
N SER A 152 -2.49 6.90 -33.22
CA SER A 152 -3.18 6.07 -34.23
C SER A 152 -2.73 4.61 -34.18
N GLY A 153 -1.44 4.34 -33.91
CA GLY A 153 -0.90 2.99 -33.78
C GLY A 153 -1.41 2.18 -32.57
N ASN A 154 -2.11 2.82 -31.62
CA ASN A 154 -2.69 2.16 -30.46
C ASN A 154 -4.14 1.73 -30.67
N VAL A 155 -4.75 2.09 -31.80
CA VAL A 155 -6.16 1.84 -32.09
C VAL A 155 -6.33 1.19 -33.46
N LYS A 156 -7.26 0.24 -33.57
CA LYS A 156 -7.63 -0.40 -34.84
C LYS A 156 -8.75 0.37 -35.54
N ILE A 157 -8.46 1.59 -35.98
CA ILE A 157 -9.43 2.47 -36.64
C ILE A 157 -8.98 2.70 -38.08
N THR A 158 -9.90 2.58 -39.04
CA THR A 158 -9.59 2.92 -40.44
C THR A 158 -9.49 4.44 -40.62
N LYS A 159 -8.79 4.90 -41.67
CA LYS A 159 -8.71 6.34 -41.96
C LYS A 159 -10.11 6.97 -42.07
N ASP A 160 -11.04 6.27 -42.71
CA ASP A 160 -12.41 6.77 -42.90
C ASP A 160 -13.19 6.86 -41.59
N GLN A 161 -13.03 5.88 -40.69
CA GLN A 161 -13.62 5.93 -39.35
C GLN A 161 -13.01 7.06 -38.51
N PHE A 162 -11.70 7.30 -38.64
CA PHE A 162 -11.03 8.40 -37.95
C PHE A 162 -11.52 9.76 -38.43
N LEU A 163 -11.68 9.94 -39.74
CA LEU A 163 -12.21 11.16 -40.34
C LEU A 163 -13.71 11.35 -40.05
N SER A 164 -14.50 10.27 -40.06
CA SER A 164 -15.94 10.31 -39.77
C SER A 164 -16.24 10.58 -38.29
N SER A 165 -15.39 10.09 -37.38
CA SER A 165 -15.48 10.37 -35.94
C SER A 165 -15.05 11.80 -35.59
N GLY A 166 -14.43 12.51 -36.55
CA GLY A 166 -13.82 13.82 -36.39
C GLY A 166 -14.66 14.97 -36.91
N SER A 167 -15.87 15.17 -36.38
CA SER A 167 -16.35 16.54 -36.19
C SER A 167 -15.74 17.05 -34.89
N MET A 168 -14.50 17.55 -34.95
CA MET A 168 -13.96 18.39 -33.88
C MET A 168 -14.72 19.72 -33.92
N THR A 169 -15.95 19.74 -33.44
CA THR A 169 -16.61 20.98 -33.05
C THR A 169 -15.95 21.44 -31.76
N LYS A 170 -15.00 22.34 -31.91
CA LYS A 170 -14.66 23.31 -30.88
C LYS A 170 -14.73 24.70 -31.49
#